data_AF-A0A811UDT4-F1
#
_entry.id   AF-A0A811UDT4-F1
#
_cell.length_a   1.000
_cell.length_b   1.000
_cell.length_c   1.000
_cell.angle_alpha   90.00
_cell.angle_beta   90.00
_cell.angle_gamma   90.00
#
_symmetry.space_group_name_H-M   'P 1'
#
loop_
_entity.id
_entity.type
_entity.pdbx_description
1 polymer ?
#
loop_
_entity_poly.entity_id
_entity_poly.type
_entity_poly.pdbx_seq_one_letter_code
_entity_poly.pdbx_strand_id
1 'polypeptide(L)'
;MNIQNFTWTVSKDRNLADAPAENCRKVLFPLIFAGLLGKVDVEANVEGGGTSGQAGAIRWGIAMSLRSFVDQEMVESMRLAGLLQRDYRRRERKKFGQEGARRKYTWKKR
;
A
#
# COMPACT_ATOMS: atom_id res chain seq x y z
N MET A 1 2.97 9.53 24.83
CA MET A 1 3.18 8.62 23.68
C MET A 1 3.12 9.46 22.42
N ASN A 2 4.28 9.77 21.84
CA ASN A 2 4.36 10.70 20.72
C ASN A 2 4.03 9.92 19.45
N ILE A 3 2.79 10.02 18.96
CA ILE A 3 2.39 9.43 17.68
C ILE A 3 3.04 10.33 16.63
N GLN A 4 4.12 9.85 16.00
CA GLN A 4 4.73 10.57 14.90
C GLN A 4 3.78 10.49 13.69
N ASN A 5 3.01 11.55 13.50
CA ASN A 5 2.19 11.73 12.31
C ASN A 5 3.14 11.95 11.12
N PHE A 6 3.21 10.97 10.22
CA PHE A 6 3.91 11.11 8.95
C PHE A 6 2.92 11.63 7.92
N THR A 7 3.04 12.92 7.59
CA THR A 7 2.36 13.52 6.43
C THR A 7 3.14 13.16 5.17
N TRP A 8 2.56 12.32 4.32
CA TRP A 8 3.12 12.03 3.00
C TRP A 8 2.56 13.06 2.03
N THR A 9 3.38 14.08 1.74
CA THR A 9 3.13 15.01 0.64
C THR A 9 3.87 14.51 -0.58
N VAL A 10 3.14 14.06 -1.60
CA VAL A 10 3.73 13.77 -2.91
C VAL A 10 3.54 15.03 -3.76
N SER A 11 4.35 16.05 -3.46
CA SER A 11 4.45 17.29 -4.23
C SER A 11 5.81 17.36 -4.92
N LYS A 12 5.91 18.19 -5.96
CA LYS A 12 7.13 18.48 -6.72
C LYS A 12 8.31 18.86 -5.82
N ASP A 13 8.04 19.36 -4.62
CA ASP A 13 9.01 19.71 -3.59
C ASP A 13 8.67 19.06 -2.22
N ARG A 14 9.56 18.17 -1.78
CA ARG A 14 9.73 17.57 -0.42
C ARG A 14 9.16 16.18 -0.12
N ASN A 15 10.04 15.44 0.58
CA ASN A 15 9.90 14.22 1.39
C ASN A 15 9.66 12.88 0.68
N LEU A 16 10.62 12.54 -0.19
CA LEU A 16 10.89 11.16 -0.63
C LEU A 16 12.28 10.66 -0.17
N ALA A 17 12.80 11.17 0.95
CA ALA A 17 14.18 10.90 1.37
C ALA A 17 14.34 9.60 2.19
N ASP A 18 13.32 9.18 2.93
CA ASP A 18 13.45 8.09 3.92
C ASP A 18 12.81 6.75 3.48
N ALA A 19 12.18 6.71 2.31
CA ALA A 19 11.47 5.52 1.82
C ALA A 19 12.33 4.71 0.84
N PRO A 20 12.43 3.38 0.98
CA PRO A 20 13.14 2.56 0.01
C PRO A 20 12.49 2.68 -1.38
N ALA A 21 13.32 2.69 -2.43
CA ALA A 21 12.90 2.99 -3.82
C ALA A 21 11.71 2.14 -4.32
N GLU A 22 11.58 0.90 -3.84
CA GLU A 22 10.47 0.01 -4.19
C GLU A 22 9.11 0.55 -3.74
N ASN A 23 9.04 1.20 -2.58
CA ASN A 23 7.79 1.74 -2.04
C ASN A 23 7.31 2.95 -2.84
N CYS A 24 8.23 3.80 -3.27
CA CYS A 24 7.92 4.95 -4.12
C CYS A 24 7.27 4.52 -5.44
N ARG A 25 7.78 3.44 -6.05
CA ARG A 25 7.21 2.87 -7.27
C ARG A 25 5.77 2.36 -7.07
N LYS A 26 5.46 1.78 -5.91
CA LYS A 26 4.09 1.32 -5.58
C LYS A 26 3.11 2.49 -5.51
N VAL A 27 3.53 3.62 -4.95
CA VAL A 27 2.71 4.84 -4.82
C VAL A 27 2.48 5.50 -6.19
N LEU A 28 3.50 5.54 -7.05
CA LEU A 28 3.42 6.15 -8.38
C LEU A 28 2.63 5.32 -9.40
N PHE A 29 2.54 4.00 -9.22
CA PHE A 29 1.89 3.08 -10.16
C PHE A 29 0.47 3.50 -10.61
N PRO A 30 -0.49 3.85 -9.73
CA PRO A 30 -1.83 4.30 -10.15
C PRO A 30 -1.82 5.60 -10.97
N LEU A 31 -0.90 6.52 -10.70
CA LEU A 31 -0.78 7.79 -11.42
C LEU A 31 -0.22 7.59 -12.83
N ILE A 32 0.77 6.70 -12.96
CA ILE A 32 1.34 6.31 -14.26
C ILE A 32 0.30 5.56 -15.08
N PHE A 33 -0.43 4.62 -14.47
CA PHE A 33 -1.45 3.83 -15.14
C PHE A 33 -2.57 4.70 -15.72
N ALA A 34 -3.03 5.71 -14.95
CA ALA A 34 -4.06 6.64 -15.42
C ALA A 34 -3.53 7.76 -16.34
N GLY A 35 -2.21 7.86 -16.58
CA GLY A 35 -1.63 8.95 -17.39
C GLY A 35 -1.81 10.35 -16.77
N LEU A 36 -2.01 10.41 -15.45
CA LEU A 36 -2.27 11.64 -14.68
C LEU A 36 -1.04 12.11 -13.88
N LEU A 37 0.14 11.56 -14.21
CA LEU A 37 1.39 11.94 -13.57
C LEU A 37 1.66 13.44 -13.76
N GLY A 38 1.79 14.18 -12.64
CA GLY A 38 2.03 15.62 -12.64
C GLY A 38 0.80 16.51 -12.90
N LYS A 39 -0.40 15.92 -13.00
CA LYS A 39 -1.67 16.66 -13.13
C LYS A 39 -2.45 16.76 -11.82
N VAL A 40 -2.07 15.98 -10.80
CA VAL A 40 -2.76 15.87 -9.53
C VAL A 40 -1.77 16.01 -8.38
N ASP A 41 -2.17 16.76 -7.36
CA ASP A 41 -1.46 16.84 -6.08
C ASP A 41 -2.06 15.83 -5.11
N VAL A 42 -1.21 15.09 -4.40
CA VAL A 42 -1.64 14.06 -3.45
C VAL A 42 -1.06 14.36 -2.07
N GLU A 43 -1.96 14.58 -1.11
CA GLU A 43 -1.65 14.67 0.31
C GLU A 43 -2.31 13.48 1.04
N ALA A 44 -1.50 12.71 1.77
CA ALA A 44 -1.98 11.53 2.49
C ALA A 44 -1.44 11.50 3.93
N ASN A 45 -2.35 11.29 4.88
CA ASN A 45 -2.02 11.05 6.28
C ASN A 45 -2.17 9.55 6.58
N VAL A 46 -1.10 8.93 7.07
CA VAL A 46 -1.08 7.50 7.38
C VAL A 46 -0.49 7.28 8.76
N GLU A 47 -1.21 6.54 9.60
CA GLU A 47 -0.80 6.24 10.97
C GLU A 47 -0.64 4.72 11.16
N GLY A 48 0.44 4.34 11.86
CA GLY A 48 0.75 2.95 12.19
C GLY A 48 1.29 2.11 11.02
N GLY A 49 1.42 0.80 11.25
CA GLY A 49 1.96 -0.13 10.27
C GLY A 49 3.48 -0.05 10.08
N GLY A 50 3.96 -0.50 8.92
CA GLY A 50 5.36 -0.38 8.50
C GLY A 50 5.45 0.20 7.08
N THR A 51 6.64 0.56 6.63
CA THR A 51 6.86 1.32 5.38
C THR A 51 6.20 0.71 4.14
N SER A 52 6.32 -0.61 3.92
CA SER A 52 5.66 -1.27 2.78
C SER A 52 4.14 -1.37 2.94
N GLY A 53 3.63 -1.45 4.17
CA GLY A 53 2.19 -1.49 4.44
C GLY A 53 1.55 -0.12 4.21
N GLN A 54 2.23 0.95 4.64
CA GLN A 54 1.83 2.33 4.40
C GLN A 54 1.82 2.64 2.89
N ALA A 55 2.86 2.26 2.15
CA ALA A 55 2.90 2.44 0.70
C ALA A 55 1.75 1.73 -0.02
N GLY A 56 1.38 0.52 0.44
CA GLY A 56 0.22 -0.20 -0.09
C GLY A 56 -1.12 0.48 0.21
N ALA A 57 -1.27 1.07 1.40
CA ALA A 57 -2.46 1.82 1.79
C ALA A 57 -2.60 3.12 0.98
N ILE A 58 -1.52 3.87 0.81
CA ILE A 58 -1.49 5.10 -0.01
C ILE A 58 -1.84 4.77 -1.46
N ARG A 59 -1.24 3.72 -2.03
CA ARG A 59 -1.53 3.27 -3.39
C ARG A 59 -3.03 3.01 -3.61
N TRP A 60 -3.67 2.31 -2.66
CA TRP A 60 -5.10 2.02 -2.74
C TRP A 60 -5.96 3.28 -2.57
N GLY A 61 -5.57 4.18 -1.66
CA GLY A 61 -6.24 5.47 -1.47
C GLY A 61 -6.21 6.35 -2.72
N ILE A 62 -5.05 6.45 -3.38
CA ILE A 62 -4.89 7.17 -4.65
C ILE A 62 -5.76 6.52 -5.74
N ALA A 63 -5.73 5.19 -5.87
CA ALA A 63 -6.54 4.50 -6.86
C ALA A 63 -8.05 4.73 -6.65
N MET A 64 -8.51 4.80 -5.40
CA MET A 64 -9.90 5.09 -5.07
C MET A 64 -10.29 6.55 -5.35
N SER A 65 -9.43 7.52 -5.06
CA SER A 65 -9.71 8.93 -5.36
C SER A 65 -9.72 9.21 -6.85
N LEU A 66 -8.84 8.56 -7.63
CA LEU A 66 -8.79 8.70 -9.08
C LEU A 66 -10.08 8.26 -9.77
N ARG A 67 -10.85 7.34 -9.18
CA ARG A 67 -12.12 6.87 -9.75
C ARG A 67 -13.11 8.01 -10.01
N SER A 68 -13.07 9.09 -9.23
CA SER A 68 -13.97 10.24 -9.41
C SER A 68 -13.59 11.16 -10.57
N PHE A 69 -12.37 11.07 -11.07
CA PHE A 69 -11.83 11.96 -12.12
C PHE A 69 -11.73 11.31 -13.49
N VAL A 70 -12.14 10.04 -13.61
CA VAL A 70 -11.78 9.15 -14.72
C VAL A 70 -13.02 8.45 -15.28
N ASP A 71 -13.03 8.20 -16.59
CA ASP A 71 -14.12 7.51 -17.28
C ASP A 71 -14.32 6.06 -16.83
N GLN A 72 -15.55 5.56 -17.00
CA GLN A 72 -15.97 4.23 -16.56
C GLN A 72 -15.12 3.10 -17.17
N GLU A 73 -14.66 3.23 -18.42
CA GLU A 73 -13.80 2.25 -19.09
C GLU A 73 -12.44 2.11 -18.39
N MET A 74 -11.86 3.24 -18.00
CA MET A 74 -10.58 3.23 -17.29
C MET A 74 -10.76 2.72 -15.87
N VAL A 75 -11.90 2.95 -15.21
CA VAL A 75 -12.22 2.31 -13.92
C VAL A 75 -12.25 0.78 -14.03
N GLU A 76 -12.79 0.24 -15.12
CA GLU A 76 -12.81 -1.19 -15.37
C GLU A 76 -11.40 -1.75 -15.64
N SER A 77 -10.57 -1.00 -16.36
CA SER A 77 -9.15 -1.35 -16.54
C SER A 77 -8.36 -1.34 -15.22
N MET A 78 -8.63 -0.38 -14.32
CA MET A 78 -8.03 -0.32 -12.98
C MET A 78 -8.49 -1.48 -12.09
N ARG A 79 -9.75 -1.91 -12.25
CA ARG A 79 -10.28 -3.11 -11.57
C ARG A 79 -9.56 -4.37 -12.04
N LEU A 80 -9.36 -4.53 -13.35
CA LEU A 80 -8.61 -5.64 -13.94
C LEU A 80 -7.13 -5.63 -13.51
N ALA A 81 -6.51 -4.46 -13.42
CA ALA A 81 -5.16 -4.28 -12.90
C ALA A 81 -5.04 -4.53 -11.37
N GLY A 82 -6.16 -4.77 -10.67
CA GLY A 82 -6.17 -5.05 -9.23
C GLY A 82 -5.86 -3.84 -8.35
N LEU A 83 -5.97 -2.61 -8.89
CA LEU A 83 -5.69 -1.37 -8.15
C LEU A 83 -6.77 -1.01 -7.14
N LEU A 84 -8.02 -1.35 -7.46
CA LEU A 84 -9.18 -1.04 -6.63
C LEU A 84 -9.40 -2.07 -5.51
N GLN A 85 -8.74 -3.23 -5.58
CA GLN A 85 -8.91 -4.28 -4.59
C GLN A 85 -8.07 -4.02 -3.34
N ARG A 86 -8.71 -4.06 -2.17
CA ARG A 86 -8.02 -3.98 -0.89
C ARG A 86 -7.25 -5.28 -0.61
N ASP A 87 -5.99 -5.17 -0.22
CA ASP A 87 -5.21 -6.33 0.24
C ASP A 87 -5.74 -6.76 1.62
N TYR A 88 -6.34 -7.96 1.68
CA TYR A 88 -6.92 -8.53 2.89
C TYR A 88 -5.90 -9.38 3.69
N ARG A 89 -4.69 -9.57 3.18
CA ARG A 89 -3.67 -10.39 3.83
C ARG A 89 -3.29 -9.77 5.16
N ARG A 90 -3.48 -10.53 6.24
CA ARG A 90 -3.06 -10.17 7.59
C ARG A 90 -2.21 -11.28 8.18
N ARG A 91 -1.33 -10.92 9.11
CA ARG A 91 -0.49 -11.87 9.82
C ARG A 91 -1.38 -12.86 10.56
N GLU A 92 -1.29 -14.13 10.18
CA GLU A 92 -1.96 -15.21 10.88
C GLU A 92 -1.45 -15.31 12.32
N ARG A 93 -2.36 -15.60 13.26
CA ARG A 93 -1.98 -15.82 14.66
C ARG A 93 -1.15 -17.09 14.82
N LYS A 94 -0.37 -17.16 15.90
CA LYS A 94 0.29 -18.39 16.33
C LYS A 94 -0.77 -19.40 16.82
N LYS A 95 -0.57 -20.69 16.51
CA LYS A 95 -1.39 -21.79 17.03
C LYS A 95 -0.67 -22.45 18.22
N PHE A 96 -1.43 -22.93 19.20
CA PHE A 96 -0.84 -23.68 20.33
C PHE A 96 -0.25 -25.00 19.84
N GLY A 97 0.82 -25.47 20.48
CA GLY A 97 1.54 -26.67 20.04
C GLY A 97 2.30 -26.53 18.71
N GLN A 98 2.42 -25.30 18.17
CA GLN A 98 3.19 -24.98 16.97
C GLN A 98 4.20 -23.88 17.26
N GLU A 99 5.31 -23.86 16.52
CA GLU A 99 6.36 -22.84 16.64
C GLU A 99 5.85 -21.49 16.09
N GLY A 100 5.13 -21.54 14.96
CA GLY A 100 4.55 -20.37 14.29
C GLY A 100 3.06 -20.52 13.96
N ALA A 101 2.58 -19.75 12.99
CA ALA A 101 1.19 -19.85 12.50
C ALA A 101 0.92 -21.18 11.77
N ARG A 102 1.94 -21.68 11.04
CA ARG A 102 1.90 -22.93 10.26
C ARG A 102 3.08 -23.86 10.53
N ARG A 103 4.22 -23.31 10.97
CA ARG A 103 5.45 -24.07 11.26
C ARG A 103 5.27 -24.91 12.52
N LYS A 104 5.41 -26.23 12.38
CA LYS A 104 5.38 -27.19 13.49
C LYS A 104 6.80 -27.39 14.04
N TYR A 105 6.90 -27.81 15.29
CA TYR A 105 8.18 -28.27 15.85
C TYR A 105 8.67 -29.51 15.11
N THR A 106 9.99 -29.73 15.14
CA THR A 106 10.61 -30.91 14.55
C THR A 106 10.04 -32.18 15.17
N TRP A 107 9.41 -33.01 14.33
CA TRP A 107 8.88 -34.31 14.75
C TRP A 107 10.01 -35.33 14.89
N LYS A 108 10.11 -35.99 16.05
CA LYS A 108 11.00 -37.15 16.26
C LYS A 108 10.15 -38.42 16.22
N LYS A 109 10.47 -39.33 15.31
CA LYS A 109 9.70 -40.58 15.06
C LYS A 109 10.15 -41.77 15.92
N ARG A 110 11.39 -41.72 16.43
CA ARG A 110 12.04 -42.82 17.16
C ARG A 110 11.63 -42.82 18.62
#